data_AF-A0A353CZ07-F1
#
_entry.id   AF-A0A353CZ07-F1
#
_cell.length_a   1.000
_cell.length_b   1.000
_cell.length_c   1.000
_cell.angle_alpha   90.00
_cell.angle_beta   90.00
_cell.angle_gamma   90.00
#
_symmetry.space_group_name_H-M   'P 1'
#
loop_
_entity.id
_entity.type
_entity.pdbx_description
1 polymer ?
#
loop_
_entity_poly.entity_id
_entity_poly.type
_entity_poly.pdbx_seq_one_letter_code
_entity_poly.pdbx_strand_id
1 'polypeptide(L)'
;RLIETILQHPEYHAVLEDRERYLDHDWPPEQGETNPFMHMSMHVSIEEQLSTNSPRGIGEHFQRVLNSEGDRHAAMHSMMDCLAEAVWKAQRYETTNLEETYLECLEKTGKE
;
A
#
# COMPACT_ATOMS: atom_id res chain seq x y z
N ARG A 1 -4.61 -5.43 -12.00
CA ARG A 1 -3.65 -4.90 -11.00
C ARG A 1 -3.17 -3.51 -11.42
N LEU A 2 -2.04 -3.34 -12.13
CA LEU A 2 -1.50 -1.99 -12.40
C LEU A 2 -2.44 -1.05 -13.18
N ILE A 3 -3.06 -1.52 -14.27
CA ILE A 3 -3.99 -0.66 -15.05
C ILE A 3 -5.17 -0.20 -14.20
N GLU A 4 -5.75 -1.09 -13.39
CA GLU A 4 -6.86 -0.76 -12.50
C GLU A 4 -6.43 0.26 -11.44
N THR A 5 -5.25 0.10 -10.85
CA THR A 5 -4.66 1.06 -9.91
C THR A 5 -4.49 2.43 -10.57
N ILE A 6 -3.97 2.50 -11.80
CA ILE A 6 -3.82 3.77 -12.54
C ILE A 6 -5.19 4.41 -12.74
N LEU A 7 -6.21 3.66 -13.14
CA LEU A 7 -7.56 4.20 -13.35
C LEU A 7 -8.22 4.70 -12.04
N GLN A 8 -7.87 4.11 -10.89
CA GLN A 8 -8.34 4.55 -9.57
C GLN A 8 -7.59 5.77 -9.04
N HIS A 9 -6.45 6.15 -9.63
CA HIS A 9 -5.60 7.26 -9.20
C HIS A 9 -5.40 8.31 -10.32
N PRO A 10 -6.46 9.06 -10.70
CA PRO A 10 -6.37 10.12 -11.70
C PRO A 10 -5.36 11.24 -11.34
N GLU A 11 -5.09 11.46 -10.05
CA GLU A 11 -4.11 12.42 -9.57
C GLU A 11 -2.68 12.15 -10.08
N TYR A 12 -2.38 10.90 -10.45
CA TYR A 12 -1.06 10.51 -10.96
C TYR A 12 -0.97 10.46 -12.49
N HIS A 13 -2.06 10.70 -13.21
CA HIS A 13 -2.05 10.65 -14.69
C HIS A 13 -1.10 11.69 -15.27
N ALA A 14 -1.09 12.91 -14.72
CA ALA A 14 -0.18 13.96 -15.16
C ALA A 14 1.31 13.59 -14.99
N VAL A 15 1.65 12.85 -13.94
CA VAL A 15 3.01 12.35 -13.71
C VAL A 15 3.37 11.27 -14.73
N LEU A 16 2.42 10.38 -15.04
CA LEU A 16 2.61 9.28 -15.98
C LEU A 16 2.68 9.73 -17.44
N GLU A 17 2.01 10.82 -17.79
CA GLU A 17 1.99 11.38 -19.14
C GLU A 17 3.27 12.15 -19.50
N ASP A 18 3.99 12.70 -18.51
CA ASP A 18 5.20 13.51 -18.70
C ASP A 18 6.47 12.76 -18.26
N ARG A 19 6.82 11.71 -19.02
CA ARG A 19 8.00 10.89 -18.72
C ARG A 19 9.30 11.71 -18.64
N GLU A 20 9.51 12.65 -19.56
CA GLU A 20 10.77 13.41 -19.63
C GLU A 20 11.01 14.21 -18.35
N ARG A 21 9.95 14.77 -17.76
CA ARG A 21 10.02 15.52 -16.51
C ARG A 21 10.23 14.64 -15.29
N TYR A 22 9.55 13.48 -15.23
CA TYR A 22 9.45 12.68 -14.00
C TYR A 22 10.36 11.46 -13.95
N LEU A 23 11.09 11.14 -15.04
CA LEU A 23 11.99 9.98 -15.08
C LEU A 23 13.09 10.04 -14.01
N ASP A 24 13.72 11.20 -13.86
CA ASP A 24 14.82 11.44 -12.91
C ASP A 24 14.37 12.32 -11.72
N HIS A 25 13.06 12.41 -11.48
CA HIS A 25 12.52 13.20 -10.38
C HIS A 25 12.53 12.40 -9.08
N ASP A 26 13.24 12.93 -8.08
CA ASP A 26 13.24 12.40 -6.73
C ASP A 26 12.00 12.86 -5.95
N TRP A 27 11.43 11.94 -5.17
CA TRP A 27 10.27 12.19 -4.29
C TRP A 27 10.68 12.09 -2.82
N PRO A 28 11.44 13.05 -2.28
CA PRO A 28 11.90 13.01 -0.91
C PRO A 28 10.75 13.29 0.09
N PRO A 29 10.68 12.58 1.22
CA PRO A 29 9.63 12.78 2.22
C PRO A 29 9.48 14.23 2.71
N GLU A 30 10.56 15.01 2.71
CA GLU A 30 10.60 16.41 3.15
C GLU A 30 9.76 17.35 2.27
N GLN A 31 9.46 16.96 1.03
CA GLN A 31 8.55 17.72 0.16
C GLN A 31 7.08 17.51 0.53
N GLY A 32 6.77 16.52 1.38
CA GLY A 32 5.41 16.22 1.80
C GLY A 32 4.51 15.65 0.70
N GLU A 33 5.08 15.38 -0.48
CA GLU A 33 4.37 14.77 -1.60
C GLU A 33 4.51 13.25 -1.53
N THR A 34 3.40 12.54 -1.74
CA THR A 34 3.41 11.08 -1.85
C THR A 34 4.07 10.67 -3.16
N ASN A 35 5.09 9.81 -3.10
CA ASN A 35 5.69 9.24 -4.31
C ASN A 35 4.65 8.38 -5.07
N PRO A 36 4.21 8.79 -6.27
CA PRO A 36 3.16 8.10 -7.01
C PRO A 36 3.56 6.68 -7.42
N PHE A 37 4.83 6.47 -7.75
CA PHE A 37 5.34 5.15 -8.15
C PHE A 37 5.38 4.19 -6.97
N MET A 38 5.76 4.68 -5.78
CA MET A 38 5.72 3.90 -4.55
C MET A 38 4.28 3.57 -4.15
N HIS A 39 3.37 4.54 -4.22
CA HIS A 39 1.96 4.32 -3.91
C HIS A 39 1.33 3.26 -4.83
N MET A 40 1.53 3.39 -6.14
CA MET A 40 1.00 2.42 -7.10
C MET A 40 1.66 1.03 -6.95
N SER A 41 2.95 0.96 -6.63
CA SER A 41 3.63 -0.32 -6.42
C SER A 41 3.10 -1.03 -5.16
N MET A 42 2.81 -0.28 -4.09
CA MET A 42 2.18 -0.84 -2.89
C MET A 42 0.80 -1.46 -3.17
N HIS A 43 -0.03 -0.80 -3.98
CA HIS A 43 -1.30 -1.39 -4.44
C HIS A 43 -1.09 -2.73 -5.17
N VAL A 44 -0.13 -2.78 -6.09
CA VAL A 44 0.18 -4.02 -6.82
C VAL A 44 0.72 -5.09 -5.88
N SER A 45 1.58 -4.74 -4.93
CA SER A 45 2.11 -5.66 -3.92
C SER A 45 1.00 -6.22 -3.03
N ILE A 46 0.04 -5.41 -2.58
CA ILE A 46 -1.08 -5.90 -1.77
C ILE A 46 -1.95 -6.86 -2.59
N GLU A 47 -2.25 -6.56 -3.85
CA GLU A 47 -2.97 -7.49 -4.73
C GLU A 47 -2.23 -8.83 -4.91
N GLU A 48 -0.90 -8.79 -5.00
CA GLU A 48 -0.06 -9.99 -5.03
C GLU A 48 -0.12 -10.78 -3.72
N GLN A 49 0.02 -10.09 -2.59
CA GLN A 49 -0.10 -10.66 -1.24
C GLN A 49 -1.44 -11.39 -1.06
N LEU A 50 -2.54 -10.75 -1.47
CA LEU A 50 -3.88 -11.35 -1.44
C LEU A 50 -3.98 -12.58 -2.33
N SER A 51 -3.42 -12.52 -3.55
CA SER A 51 -3.48 -13.64 -4.50
C SER A 51 -2.66 -14.85 -4.09
N THR A 52 -1.58 -14.63 -3.32
CA THR A 52 -0.66 -15.68 -2.87
C THR A 52 -0.91 -16.09 -1.42
N ASN A 53 -1.83 -15.41 -0.73
CA ASN A 53 -2.02 -15.52 0.72
C ASN A 53 -0.70 -15.40 1.49
N SER A 54 0.10 -14.39 1.14
CA SER A 54 1.41 -14.11 1.72
C SER A 54 1.43 -12.66 2.20
N PRO A 55 1.59 -12.37 3.50
CA PRO A 55 1.76 -13.33 4.59
C PRO A 55 0.50 -14.18 4.83
N ARG A 56 0.69 -15.37 5.42
CA ARG A 56 -0.42 -16.31 5.63
C ARG A 56 -1.52 -15.67 6.49
N GLY A 57 -2.76 -15.71 6.00
CA GLY A 57 -3.92 -15.13 6.69
C GLY A 57 -4.29 -13.74 6.21
N ILE A 58 -3.48 -13.11 5.35
CA ILE A 58 -3.72 -11.75 4.84
C ILE A 58 -5.11 -11.58 4.21
N GLY A 59 -5.64 -12.61 3.55
CA GLY A 59 -6.98 -12.59 2.96
C GLY A 59 -8.11 -12.46 3.98
N GLU A 60 -7.97 -13.08 5.16
CA GLU A 60 -8.96 -12.97 6.26
C GLU A 60 -8.95 -11.57 6.86
N HIS A 61 -7.75 -11.02 7.10
CA HIS A 61 -7.57 -9.64 7.55
C HIS A 61 -8.19 -8.66 6.55
N PHE A 62 -7.90 -8.84 5.25
CA PHE A 62 -8.46 -7.98 4.21
C PHE A 62 -9.98 -8.05 4.14
N GLN A 63 -10.57 -9.24 4.23
CA GLN A 63 -12.02 -9.37 4.20
C GLN A 63 -12.68 -8.64 5.38
N ARG A 64 -12.06 -8.67 6.56
CA ARG A 64 -12.54 -7.92 7.73
C ARG A 64 -12.45 -6.41 7.50
N VAL A 65 -11.31 -5.91 7.04
CA VAL A 65 -11.13 -4.49 6.72
C VAL A 65 -12.13 -4.06 5.64
N LEU A 66 -12.30 -4.86 4.58
CA LEU A 66 -13.28 -4.62 3.53
C LEU A 66 -14.72 -4.53 4.05
N ASN A 67 -15.10 -5.41 4.99
CA ASN A 67 -16.42 -5.36 5.61
C ASN A 67 -16.63 -4.09 6.45
N SER A 68 -15.56 -3.54 7.04
CA SER A 68 -15.61 -2.29 7.81
C SER A 68 -15.68 -1.07 6.91
N GLU A 69 -14.86 -1.01 5.86
CA GLU A 69 -14.77 0.15 4.95
C GLU A 69 -15.93 0.19 3.94
N GLY A 70 -16.46 -0.98 3.56
CA GLY A 70 -17.51 -1.10 2.54
C GLY A 70 -17.06 -0.85 1.10
N ASP A 71 -15.79 -0.47 0.89
CA ASP A 71 -15.18 -0.23 -0.41
C ASP A 71 -13.81 -0.91 -0.53
N ARG A 72 -13.52 -1.48 -1.70
CA ARG A 72 -12.27 -2.19 -1.95
C ARG A 72 -11.07 -1.24 -1.95
N HIS A 73 -11.20 -0.09 -2.58
CA HIS A 73 -10.10 0.86 -2.72
C HIS A 73 -9.74 1.47 -1.36
N ALA A 74 -10.74 1.83 -0.56
CA ALA A 74 -10.57 2.23 0.84
C ALA A 74 -9.88 1.14 1.66
N ALA A 75 -10.35 -0.12 1.58
CA ALA A 75 -9.71 -1.22 2.29
C ALA A 75 -8.25 -1.45 1.88
N MET A 76 -7.94 -1.30 0.59
CA MET A 76 -6.56 -1.36 0.09
C MET A 76 -5.69 -0.23 0.66
N HIS A 77 -6.21 0.98 0.81
CA HIS A 77 -5.50 2.07 1.48
C HIS A 77 -5.28 1.79 2.97
N SER A 78 -6.29 1.28 3.68
CA SER A 78 -6.13 0.89 5.09
C SER A 78 -5.10 -0.22 5.27
N MET A 79 -4.98 -1.14 4.30
CA MET A 79 -3.87 -2.10 4.27
C MET A 79 -2.51 -1.44 3.98
N MET A 80 -2.48 -0.49 3.04
CA MET A 80 -1.27 0.23 2.66
C MET A 80 -0.66 0.98 3.84
N ASP A 81 -1.47 1.60 4.70
CA ASP A 81 -0.99 2.27 5.91
C ASP A 81 -0.24 1.31 6.84
N CYS A 82 -0.83 0.13 7.08
CA CYS A 82 -0.18 -0.92 7.87
C CYS A 82 1.09 -1.47 7.22
N LEU A 83 1.09 -1.62 5.88
CA LEU A 83 2.27 -2.07 5.14
C LEU A 83 3.40 -1.03 5.20
N ALA A 84 3.08 0.24 5.03
CA ALA A 84 4.03 1.34 5.11
C ALA A 84 4.65 1.44 6.51
N GLU A 85 3.84 1.31 7.58
CA GLU A 85 4.33 1.27 8.96
C GLU A 85 5.28 0.07 9.17
N ALA A 86 4.92 -1.12 8.68
CA ALA A 86 5.74 -2.31 8.81
C ALA A 86 7.08 -2.19 8.08
N VAL A 87 7.07 -1.67 6.85
CA VAL A 87 8.30 -1.39 6.07
C VAL A 87 9.17 -0.37 6.79
N TRP A 88 8.57 0.73 7.28
CA TRP A 88 9.31 1.77 8.00
C TRP A 88 9.97 1.22 9.26
N LYS A 89 9.26 0.41 10.07
CA LYS A 89 9.84 -0.24 11.25
C LYS A 89 10.95 -1.21 10.89
N ALA A 90 10.76 -2.02 9.84
CA ALA A 90 11.79 -2.95 9.37
C ALA A 90 13.08 -2.23 8.96
N GLN A 91 12.96 -1.11 8.24
CA GLN A 91 14.10 -0.27 7.86
C GLN A 91 14.73 0.45 9.06
N ARG A 92 13.91 1.03 9.96
CA ARG A 92 14.38 1.86 11.06
C ARG A 92 15.08 1.08 12.17
N TYR A 93 14.64 -0.15 12.40
CA TYR A 93 15.10 -1.04 13.47
C TYR A 93 15.87 -2.26 12.96
N GLU A 94 16.13 -2.36 11.65
CA GLU A 94 16.83 -3.48 11.00
C GLU A 94 16.25 -4.86 11.37
N THR A 95 14.92 -4.95 11.49
CA THR A 95 14.21 -6.17 11.91
C THR A 95 13.62 -6.94 10.73
N THR A 96 13.54 -8.26 10.88
CA THR A 96 12.89 -9.16 9.92
C THR A 96 11.40 -9.37 10.20
N ASN A 97 10.83 -8.73 11.23
CA ASN A 97 9.45 -8.95 11.68
C ASN A 97 8.41 -8.13 10.89
N LEU A 98 8.67 -7.86 9.61
CA LEU A 98 7.77 -7.05 8.77
C LEU A 98 6.38 -7.70 8.68
N GLU A 99 6.31 -9.01 8.40
CA GLU A 99 5.03 -9.72 8.26
C GLU A 99 4.21 -9.71 9.55
N GLU A 100 4.86 -9.97 10.70
CA GLU A 100 4.21 -9.94 12.01
C GLU A 100 3.67 -8.54 12.33
N THR A 101 4.51 -7.51 12.17
CA THR A 101 4.12 -6.11 12.37
C THR A 101 2.94 -5.72 11.48
N TYR A 102 2.96 -6.16 10.23
CA TYR A 102 1.92 -5.87 9.26
C TYR A 102 0.58 -6.51 9.66
N LEU A 103 0.59 -7.82 9.99
CA LEU A 103 -0.61 -8.52 10.43
C LEU A 103 -1.16 -7.99 11.77
N GLU A 104 -0.29 -7.63 12.71
CA GLU A 104 -0.69 -7.01 13.99
C GLU A 104 -1.38 -5.66 13.80
N CYS A 105 -0.92 -4.85 12.83
CA CYS A 105 -1.58 -3.60 12.49
C CYS A 105 -2.96 -3.87 11.89
N LEU A 106 -3.05 -4.76 10.89
CA LEU A 106 -4.31 -5.16 10.27
C LEU A 106 -5.30 -5.81 11.24
N GLU A 107 -4.82 -6.39 12.34
CA GLU A 107 -5.66 -6.91 13.42
C GLU A 107 -6.37 -5.81 14.20
N LYS A 108 -5.84 -4.59 14.21
CA LYS A 108 -6.44 -3.42 14.87
C LYS A 108 -7.30 -2.59 13.91
N THR A 109 -7.00 -2.66 12.62
CA THR A 109 -7.75 -1.98 11.55
C THR A 109 -9.13 -2.63 11.31
N GLY A 110 -10.16 -1.81 11.10
CA GLY A 110 -11.53 -2.28 10.83
C GLY A 110 -12.24 -2.91 12.04
N LYS A 111 -11.79 -2.58 13.26
CA LYS A 111 -12.51 -2.85 14.51
C LYS A 111 -13.24 -1.58 14.94
N GLU A 112 -14.49 -1.44 14.53
CA GLU A 112 -15.48 -0.57 15.18
C GLU A 112 -16.44 -1.39 16.03
#